data_AF-A0A2S3UA78-F1
#
_entry.id   AF-A0A2S3UA78-F1
#
_cell.length_a   1.000
_cell.length_b   1.000
_cell.length_c   1.000
_cell.angle_alpha   90.00
_cell.angle_beta   90.00
_cell.angle_gamma   90.00
#
_symmetry.space_group_name_H-M   'P 1'
#
loop_
_entity.id
_entity.type
_entity.pdbx_description
1 polymer ?
#
loop_
_entity_poly.entity_id
_entity_poly.type
_entity_poly.pdbx_seq_one_letter_code
_entity_poly.pdbx_strand_id
1 'polypeptide(L)'
;MLPKLTPTATFESNYIAGQLLGATAAIDYPDIPSVVFTMPRLAQVGVSVATAQADPDTYHVQALPYGQVLAFQYQNETEADLELVL
;
A
#
# COMPACT_ATOMS: atom_id res chain seq x y z
N MET A 1 14.42 4.72 3.26
CA MET A 1 14.88 4.11 1.98
C MET A 1 13.64 3.84 1.15
N LEU A 2 13.64 4.18 -0.15
CA LEU A 2 12.52 3.84 -1.03
C LEU A 2 12.51 2.33 -1.35
N PRO A 3 11.32 1.71 -1.47
CA PRO A 3 11.20 0.30 -1.85
C PRO A 3 11.84 0.02 -3.22
N LYS A 4 12.63 -1.06 -3.30
CA LYS A 4 13.28 -1.50 -4.55
C LYS A 4 12.32 -2.38 -5.36
N LEU A 5 11.27 -1.77 -5.90
CA LEU A 5 10.20 -2.47 -6.62
C LEU A 5 10.20 -2.11 -8.11
N THR A 6 9.85 -3.06 -8.97
CA THR A 6 9.66 -2.83 -10.42
C THR A 6 8.72 -1.64 -10.71
N PRO A 7 7.53 -1.50 -10.07
CA PRO A 7 6.68 -0.32 -10.29
C PRO A 7 7.36 1.00 -9.90
N THR A 8 8.21 1.01 -8.86
CA THR A 8 8.98 2.20 -8.47
C THR A 8 9.98 2.58 -9.57
N ALA A 9 10.68 1.60 -10.13
CA ALA A 9 11.61 1.84 -11.24
C ALA A 9 10.90 2.37 -12.50
N THR A 10 9.70 1.87 -12.81
CA THR A 10 8.87 2.38 -13.92
C THR A 10 8.46 3.83 -13.68
N PHE A 11 8.00 4.16 -12.46
CA PHE A 11 7.63 5.52 -12.09
C PHE A 11 8.81 6.49 -12.25
N GLU A 12 9.97 6.13 -11.70
CA GLU A 12 11.20 6.94 -11.79
C GLU A 12 11.68 7.10 -13.24
N SER A 13 11.60 6.04 -14.05
CA SER A 13 11.98 6.09 -15.47
C SER A 13 11.12 7.07 -16.27
N ASN A 14 9.80 7.06 -16.02
CA ASN A 14 8.87 7.99 -16.68
C ASN A 14 9.13 9.44 -16.25
N TYR A 15 9.41 9.66 -14.96
CA TYR A 15 9.81 10.98 -14.46
C TYR A 15 11.08 11.48 -15.17
N ILE A 16 12.12 10.65 -15.25
CA ILE A 16 13.38 10.99 -15.93
C ILE A 16 13.13 11.32 -17.41
N ALA A 17 12.34 10.50 -18.10
CA ALA A 17 11.98 10.77 -19.50
C ALA A 17 11.27 12.13 -19.65
N GLY A 18 10.35 12.48 -18.74
CA GLY A 18 9.69 13.78 -18.72
C GLY A 18 10.66 14.95 -18.52
N GLN A 19 11.63 14.82 -17.61
CA GLN A 19 12.67 15.84 -17.39
C GLN A 19 13.53 16.06 -18.65
N LEU A 20 13.92 14.98 -19.32
CA LEU A 20 14.69 15.05 -20.57
C LEU A 20 13.88 15.73 -21.70
N LEU A 21 12.55 15.65 -21.65
CA LEU A 21 11.63 16.30 -22.58
C LEU A 21 11.25 17.73 -22.18
N GLY A 22 11.82 18.27 -21.09
CA GLY A 22 11.66 19.67 -20.68
C GLY A 22 10.68 19.92 -19.55
N ALA A 23 10.16 18.88 -18.89
CA ALA A 23 9.49 19.07 -17.60
C ALA A 23 10.48 19.59 -16.54
N THR A 24 9.99 20.37 -15.57
CA THR A 24 10.84 20.99 -14.53
C THR A 24 10.34 20.77 -13.11
N ALA A 25 9.17 20.16 -12.95
CA ALA A 25 8.61 19.85 -11.64
C ALA A 25 9.52 18.85 -10.90
N ALA A 26 9.69 19.02 -9.58
CA ALA A 26 10.40 18.05 -8.76
C ALA A 26 9.66 16.70 -8.74
N ILE A 27 10.38 15.61 -8.51
CA ILE A 27 9.77 14.30 -8.34
C ILE A 27 8.94 14.30 -7.05
N ASP A 28 7.70 13.85 -7.15
CA ASP A 28 6.79 13.71 -6.03
C ASP A 28 6.31 12.26 -5.98
N TYR A 29 6.73 11.52 -4.96
CA TYR A 29 6.43 10.10 -4.86
C TYR A 29 5.06 9.89 -4.24
N PRO A 30 4.16 9.13 -4.88
CA PRO A 30 2.96 8.67 -4.22
C PRO A 30 3.30 7.66 -3.12
N ASP A 31 2.33 7.33 -2.28
CA ASP A 31 2.47 6.18 -1.38
C ASP A 31 2.78 4.91 -2.19
N ILE A 32 3.91 4.27 -1.87
CA ILE A 32 4.40 3.10 -2.59
C ILE A 32 3.86 1.84 -1.89
N PRO A 33 2.97 1.06 -2.53
CA PRO A 33 2.47 -0.17 -1.94
C PRO A 33 3.57 -1.24 -1.90
N SER A 34 3.55 -2.06 -0.84
CA SER A 34 4.38 -3.26 -0.72
C SER A 34 3.49 -4.49 -0.67
N VAL A 35 3.88 -5.55 -1.39
CA VAL A 35 3.13 -6.80 -1.47
C VAL A 35 4.08 -7.98 -1.30
N VAL A 36 3.68 -8.95 -0.47
CA VAL A 36 4.34 -10.24 -0.31
C VAL A 36 3.38 -11.34 -0.77
N PHE A 37 3.82 -12.14 -1.74
CA PHE A 37 3.03 -13.18 -2.40
C PHE A 37 3.01 -14.50 -1.62
N THR A 38 2.60 -14.45 -0.36
CA THR A 38 2.28 -15.61 0.49
C THR A 38 0.82 -16.04 0.35
N MET A 39 0.42 -17.08 1.07
CA MET A 39 -0.99 -17.45 1.28
C MET A 39 -1.29 -17.39 2.78
N PRO A 40 -2.16 -16.46 3.24
CA PRO A 40 -2.77 -15.36 2.48
C PRO A 40 -1.72 -14.33 1.99
N ARG A 41 -2.09 -13.54 0.97
CA ARG A 41 -1.25 -12.45 0.46
C ARG A 41 -1.20 -11.32 1.49
N LEU A 42 -0.02 -10.73 1.69
CA LEU A 42 0.15 -9.56 2.56
C LEU A 42 0.38 -8.32 1.70
N ALA A 43 -0.33 -7.23 1.99
CA ALA A 43 -0.17 -5.97 1.31
C ALA A 43 -0.35 -4.80 2.27
N GLN A 44 0.40 -3.72 2.07
CA GLN A 44 0.25 -2.48 2.82
C GLN A 44 0.63 -1.26 1.97
N VAL A 45 0.07 -0.11 2.29
CA VAL A 45 0.38 1.19 1.67
C VAL A 45 0.06 2.31 2.67
N GLY A 46 0.81 3.42 2.63
CA GLY A 46 0.59 4.56 3.52
C GLY A 46 1.04 4.33 4.97
N VAL A 47 0.27 4.87 5.91
CA VAL A 47 0.56 4.81 7.36
C VAL A 47 0.39 3.38 7.88
N SER A 48 1.41 2.88 8.58
CA SER A 48 1.33 1.54 9.17
C SER A 48 0.39 1.51 10.37
N VAL A 49 -0.23 0.36 10.62
CA VAL A 49 -1.10 0.14 11.80
C VAL A 49 -0.33 0.40 13.09
N ALA A 50 0.94 -0.03 13.18
CA ALA A 50 1.79 0.24 14.34
C ALA A 50 2.02 1.75 14.56
N THR A 51 2.17 2.54 13.48
CA THR A 51 2.25 4.00 13.56
C THR A 51 0.94 4.61 14.03
N ALA A 52 -0.18 4.16 13.46
CA ALA A 52 -1.52 4.67 13.82
C ALA A 52 -1.87 4.38 15.29
N GLN A 53 -1.55 3.18 15.78
CA GLN A 53 -1.76 2.80 17.18
C GLN A 53 -0.89 3.60 18.16
N ALA A 54 0.25 4.14 17.71
CA ALA A 54 1.11 4.99 18.52
C ALA A 54 0.63 6.46 18.59
N ASP A 55 -0.31 6.86 17.72
CA ASP A 55 -0.90 8.20 17.68
C ASP A 55 -2.44 8.14 17.52
N PRO A 56 -3.15 7.70 18.57
CA PRO A 56 -4.60 7.51 18.52
C PRO A 56 -5.40 8.83 18.52
N ASP A 57 -4.76 9.97 18.79
CA ASP A 57 -5.40 11.28 18.71
C ASP A 57 -5.54 11.75 17.26
N THR A 58 -4.63 11.29 16.38
CA THR A 58 -4.63 11.62 14.95
C THR A 58 -5.31 10.53 14.10
N TYR A 59 -5.19 9.26 14.48
CA TYR A 59 -5.61 8.14 13.64
C TYR A 59 -6.65 7.24 14.30
N HIS A 60 -7.59 6.74 13.50
CA HIS A 60 -8.51 5.66 13.87
C HIS A 60 -8.20 4.38 13.10
N VAL A 61 -8.02 3.26 13.80
CA VAL A 61 -7.80 1.95 13.19
C VAL A 61 -9.10 1.16 13.18
N GLN A 62 -9.57 0.79 11.99
CA GLN A 62 -10.76 -0.02 11.79
C GLN A 62 -10.38 -1.41 11.25
N ALA A 63 -10.54 -2.44 12.07
CA ALA A 63 -10.43 -3.83 11.64
C ALA A 63 -11.71 -4.30 10.93
N LEU A 64 -11.54 -5.09 9.87
CA LEU A 64 -12.59 -5.72 9.09
C LEU A 64 -12.26 -7.21 8.87
N PRO A 65 -13.18 -8.14 9.19
CA PRO A 65 -12.99 -9.58 8.95
C PRO A 65 -13.19 -9.89 7.45
N TYR A 66 -12.25 -9.41 6.63
CA TYR A 66 -12.36 -9.30 5.18
C TYR A 66 -12.70 -10.63 4.49
N GLY A 67 -11.98 -11.70 4.83
CA GLY A 67 -12.17 -13.03 4.26
C GLY A 67 -13.54 -13.63 4.63
N GLN A 68 -14.08 -13.30 5.81
CA GLN A 68 -15.40 -13.76 6.24
C GLN A 68 -16.52 -13.02 5.50
N VAL A 69 -16.39 -11.69 5.36
CA VAL A 69 -17.38 -10.86 4.64
C VAL A 69 -17.47 -11.26 3.16
N LEU A 70 -16.35 -11.68 2.57
CA LEU A 70 -16.24 -12.02 1.15
C LEU A 70 -16.07 -13.53 0.90
N ALA A 71 -16.44 -14.38 1.87
CA ALA A 71 -16.23 -15.83 1.82
C ALA A 71 -16.78 -16.50 0.55
N PHE A 72 -17.92 -16.01 0.02
CA PHE A 72 -18.48 -16.49 -1.25
C PHE A 72 -17.58 -16.15 -2.45
N GLN A 73 -17.00 -14.95 -2.48
CA GLN A 73 -16.15 -14.49 -3.59
C GLN A 73 -14.76 -15.13 -3.55
N TYR A 74 -14.24 -15.39 -2.35
CA TYR A 74 -12.91 -15.97 -2.15
C TYR A 74 -12.93 -17.47 -1.82
N GLN A 75 -13.96 -18.20 -2.27
CA GLN A 75 -13.99 -19.67 -2.22
C GLN A 75 -13.72 -20.25 -0.81
N ASN A 76 -14.27 -19.61 0.23
CA ASN A 76 -14.07 -19.92 1.65
C ASN A 76 -12.64 -19.67 2.21
N GLU A 77 -11.81 -18.86 1.55
CA GLU A 77 -10.61 -18.27 2.18
C GLU A 77 -11.02 -17.23 3.23
N THR A 78 -11.15 -17.67 4.49
CA THR A 78 -11.69 -16.86 5.59
C THR A 78 -10.65 -16.26 6.51
N GLU A 79 -9.38 -16.61 6.32
CA GLU A 79 -8.24 -16.19 7.16
C GLU A 79 -7.71 -14.78 6.83
N ALA A 80 -8.20 -14.14 5.77
CA ALA A 80 -7.76 -12.81 5.39
C ALA A 80 -8.42 -11.74 6.27
N ASP A 81 -7.62 -10.84 6.83
CA ASP A 81 -8.06 -9.67 7.57
C ASP A 81 -7.67 -8.37 6.84
N LEU A 82 -8.36 -7.29 7.15
CA LEU A 82 -8.07 -5.95 6.64
C LEU A 82 -8.11 -4.95 7.79
N GLU A 83 -7.07 -4.13 7.91
CA GLU A 83 -7.04 -2.98 8.80
C GLU A 83 -6.99 -1.70 7.97
N LEU A 84 -7.92 -0.78 8.26
CA LEU A 84 -7.98 0.55 7.66
C LEU A 84 -7.51 1.59 8.67
N VAL A 85 -6.61 2.47 8.26
CA VAL A 85 -6.19 3.65 9.03
C VAL A 85 -6.91 4.86 8.45
N LEU A 86 -7.69 5.55 9.28
CA LEU A 86 -8.50 6.74 8.93
C LEU A 86 -8.03 7.97 9.70
#